data_AF-A0A6G2V7P6-F1
#
_entry.id   AF-A0A6G2V7P6-F1
#
_cell.length_a   1.000
_cell.length_b   1.000
_cell.length_c   1.000
_cell.angle_alpha   90.00
_cell.angle_beta   90.00
_cell.angle_gamma   90.00
#
_symmetry.space_group_name_H-M   'P 1'
#
loop_
_entity.id
_entity.type
_entity.pdbx_description
1 polymer ?
#
loop_
_entity_poly.entity_id
_entity_poly.type
_entity_poly.pdbx_seq_one_letter_code
_entity_poly.pdbx_strand_id
1 'polypeptide(L)'
;MKTTATGLLLLVALVYVLATWAKNEGVSGWPGFVAAAAEAGMVGALADWFAVTALFKRPLGLPIPHTAIIPTKKDQLGASLGSFVGENFLSGDVVRDRIHSLGIGSRVGAWLAEPAHADRVTAELATALRGALTVLRDSDVQAVVGEAITRRANTAEIGPTLGKMLAKVVADGGHRKLVDLVCTRAHDWLVLHGDSVMDAVQGGAPGWTPRFVDKRVGERVYKELLRFVTEMRDMPGHPARGSIDTFLADFAADLRTDSETRDRVERLKSEILGRGEVQDVIASAWASVRAMVIAAAEDEQSELRLRARASLMSLGARLATDERLQGKLEGWLEDAAAYVVTTYRTEITSLISDTVAGWDADQTSRKIEAHIGRDLQFIRINGTVVGALAGLAIYTVSWALWG
;
A
#
# COMPACT_ATOMS: atom_id res chain seq x y z
N MET A 1 -26.73 -35.61 30.52
CA MET A 1 -25.44 -36.09 29.96
C MET A 1 -24.36 -36.31 31.01
N LYS A 2 -24.16 -35.45 32.03
CA LYS A 2 -23.27 -35.73 33.18
C LYS A 2 -23.69 -36.93 34.04
N THR A 3 -24.88 -37.47 33.80
CA THR A 3 -25.61 -38.47 34.58
C THR A 3 -25.12 -39.92 34.36
N THR A 4 -24.50 -40.21 33.22
CA THR A 4 -24.06 -41.58 32.88
C THR A 4 -22.81 -41.99 33.65
N ALA A 5 -21.82 -41.10 33.76
CA ALA A 5 -20.58 -41.36 34.49
C ALA A 5 -20.79 -41.43 36.01
N THR A 6 -21.62 -40.54 36.58
CA THR A 6 -22.02 -40.65 37.99
C THR A 6 -22.89 -41.88 38.25
N GLY A 7 -23.76 -42.26 37.30
CA GLY A 7 -24.52 -43.50 37.37
C GLY A 7 -23.63 -44.73 37.39
N LEU A 8 -22.58 -44.78 36.56
CA LEU A 8 -21.61 -45.87 36.54
C LEU A 8 -20.81 -45.96 37.85
N LEU A 9 -20.36 -44.82 38.39
CA LEU A 9 -19.65 -44.78 39.68
C LEU A 9 -20.53 -45.29 40.83
N LEU A 10 -21.81 -44.87 40.88
CA LEU A 10 -22.76 -45.36 41.87
C LEU A 10 -23.04 -46.85 41.70
N LEU A 11 -23.12 -47.35 40.47
CA LEU A 11 -23.30 -48.76 40.18
C LEU A 11 -22.10 -49.57 40.67
N VAL A 12 -20.87 -49.14 40.38
CA VAL A 12 -19.65 -49.82 40.84
C VAL A 12 -19.53 -49.77 42.36
N ALA A 13 -19.92 -48.66 43.00
CA ALA A 13 -20.00 -48.56 44.46
C ALA A 13 -21.03 -49.51 45.07
N LEU A 14 -22.19 -49.66 44.44
CA LEU A 14 -23.20 -50.63 44.85
C LEU A 14 -22.67 -52.06 44.73
N VAL A 15 -22.02 -52.40 43.61
CA VAL A 15 -21.39 -53.70 43.39
C VAL A 15 -20.33 -53.98 44.45
N TYR A 16 -19.49 -53.01 44.79
CA TYR A 16 -18.50 -53.12 45.85
C TYR A 16 -19.14 -53.42 47.22
N VAL A 17 -20.19 -52.67 47.59
CA VAL A 17 -20.90 -52.85 48.87
C VAL A 17 -21.57 -54.23 48.94
N LEU A 18 -22.26 -54.64 47.88
CA LEU A 18 -22.93 -55.95 47.82
C LEU A 18 -21.93 -57.12 47.86
N ALA A 19 -20.82 -57.01 47.12
CA ALA A 19 -19.76 -58.02 47.14
C ALA A 19 -19.07 -58.11 48.51
N THR A 20 -18.85 -56.97 49.17
CA THR A 20 -18.27 -56.92 50.53
C THR A 20 -19.24 -57.48 51.57
N TRP A 21 -20.54 -57.18 51.45
CA TRP A 21 -21.56 -57.75 52.32
C TRP A 21 -21.67 -59.27 52.14
N ALA A 22 -21.73 -59.77 50.90
CA ALA A 22 -21.76 -61.21 50.62
C ALA A 22 -20.51 -61.93 51.16
N LYS A 23 -19.33 -61.31 51.07
CA LYS A 23 -18.09 -61.81 51.69
C LYS A 23 -18.22 -61.91 53.22
N ASN A 24 -18.81 -60.90 53.87
CA ASN A 24 -18.98 -60.87 55.33
C ASN A 24 -20.06 -61.83 55.84
N GLU A 25 -21.10 -62.12 55.05
CA GLU A 25 -22.14 -63.12 55.34
C GLU A 25 -21.67 -64.58 55.10
N GLY A 26 -20.39 -64.78 54.74
CA GLY A 26 -19.78 -66.11 54.66
C GLY A 26 -19.82 -66.77 53.27
N VAL A 27 -20.15 -66.04 52.21
CA VAL A 27 -20.04 -66.56 50.83
C VAL A 27 -18.57 -66.59 50.42
N SER A 28 -18.02 -67.79 50.19
CA SER A 28 -16.61 -68.00 49.84
C SER A 28 -16.36 -67.95 48.32
N GLY A 29 -15.16 -67.51 47.93
CA GLY A 29 -14.66 -67.55 46.55
C GLY A 29 -14.88 -66.25 45.76
N TRP A 30 -15.91 -66.20 44.94
CA TRP A 30 -16.12 -65.13 43.94
C TRP A 30 -16.32 -63.69 44.49
N PRO A 31 -16.87 -63.45 45.72
CA PRO A 31 -17.12 -62.08 46.17
C PRO A 31 -15.86 -61.24 46.35
N GLY A 32 -14.72 -61.87 46.69
CA GLY A 32 -13.44 -61.18 46.87
C GLY A 32 -12.89 -60.57 45.57
N PHE A 33 -12.99 -61.32 44.47
CA PHE A 33 -12.57 -60.87 43.14
C PHE A 33 -13.42 -59.70 42.64
N VAL A 34 -14.73 -59.78 42.84
CA VAL A 34 -15.67 -58.72 42.44
C VAL A 34 -15.48 -57.48 43.31
N ALA A 35 -15.27 -57.64 44.62
CA ALA A 35 -14.98 -56.53 45.52
C ALA A 35 -13.68 -55.81 45.12
N ALA A 36 -12.60 -56.54 44.87
CA ALA A 36 -11.32 -55.94 44.47
C ALA A 36 -11.39 -55.25 43.08
N ALA A 37 -12.10 -55.85 42.13
CA ALA A 37 -12.36 -55.23 40.83
C ALA A 37 -13.22 -53.96 40.98
N ALA A 38 -14.28 -54.00 41.78
CA ALA A 38 -15.14 -52.85 42.00
C ALA A 38 -14.43 -51.72 42.78
N GLU A 39 -13.60 -52.06 43.76
CA GLU A 39 -12.78 -51.10 44.52
C GLU A 39 -11.78 -50.38 43.61
N ALA A 40 -10.99 -51.13 42.83
CA ALA A 40 -10.01 -50.56 41.93
C ALA A 40 -10.68 -49.80 40.77
N GLY A 41 -11.83 -50.27 40.27
CA GLY A 41 -12.63 -49.55 39.29
C GLY A 41 -13.17 -48.23 39.82
N MET A 42 -13.61 -48.19 41.09
CA MET A 42 -14.02 -46.96 41.76
C MET A 42 -12.86 -45.98 41.93
N VAL A 43 -11.69 -46.46 42.35
CA VAL A 43 -10.48 -45.64 42.47
C VAL A 43 -10.07 -45.07 41.11
N GLY A 44 -10.08 -45.89 40.05
CA GLY A 44 -9.80 -45.45 38.67
C GLY A 44 -10.78 -44.38 38.19
N ALA A 45 -12.08 -44.57 38.43
CA ALA A 45 -13.11 -43.60 38.11
C ALA A 45 -12.95 -42.27 38.86
N LEU A 46 -12.55 -42.32 40.14
CA LEU A 46 -12.27 -41.13 40.96
C LEU A 46 -11.00 -40.40 40.50
N ALA A 47 -9.95 -41.14 40.13
CA ALA A 47 -8.71 -40.57 39.62
C ALA A 47 -8.93 -39.82 38.30
N ASP A 48 -9.65 -40.41 37.36
CA ASP A 48 -9.99 -39.75 36.09
C ASP A 48 -10.96 -38.59 36.29
N TRP A 49 -11.92 -38.71 37.22
CA TRP A 49 -12.74 -37.56 37.60
C TRP A 49 -11.90 -36.40 38.10
N PHE A 50 -10.92 -36.68 38.96
CA PHE A 50 -9.99 -35.68 39.49
C PHE A 50 -9.16 -35.06 38.37
N ALA A 51 -8.53 -35.86 37.50
CA ALA A 51 -7.68 -35.38 36.41
C ALA A 51 -8.46 -34.49 35.42
N VAL A 52 -9.64 -34.94 34.98
CA VAL A 52 -10.50 -34.14 34.09
C VAL A 52 -10.97 -32.87 34.78
N THR A 53 -11.37 -32.96 36.05
CA THR A 53 -11.82 -31.76 36.79
C THR A 53 -10.66 -30.78 36.95
N ALA A 54 -9.47 -31.24 37.30
CA ALA A 54 -8.25 -30.43 37.45
C ALA A 54 -7.81 -29.77 36.13
N LEU A 55 -8.19 -30.30 34.96
CA LEU A 55 -7.93 -29.63 33.69
C LEU A 55 -8.76 -28.35 33.52
N PHE A 56 -10.04 -28.37 33.92
CA PHE A 56 -10.99 -27.28 33.66
C PHE A 56 -11.29 -26.39 34.86
N LYS A 57 -11.25 -26.92 36.09
CA LYS A 57 -11.72 -26.29 37.33
C LYS A 57 -10.88 -26.73 38.54
N ARG A 58 -11.10 -26.06 39.67
CA ARG A 58 -10.58 -26.50 40.97
C ARG A 58 -11.49 -27.59 41.55
N PRO A 59 -10.97 -28.80 41.84
CA PRO A 59 -11.78 -29.87 42.42
C PRO A 59 -12.32 -29.44 43.80
N LEU A 60 -13.62 -29.63 44.02
CA LEU A 60 -14.33 -29.21 45.24
C LEU A 60 -14.18 -27.71 45.61
N GLY A 61 -13.71 -26.87 44.68
CA GLY A 61 -13.42 -25.45 44.93
C GLY A 61 -12.13 -25.20 45.75
N LEU A 62 -11.36 -26.23 46.07
CA LEU A 62 -10.16 -26.10 46.91
C LEU A 62 -8.96 -25.58 46.09
N PRO A 63 -8.10 -24.71 46.66
CA PRO A 63 -6.91 -24.18 45.99
C PRO A 63 -5.77 -25.22 45.97
N ILE A 64 -5.98 -26.31 45.24
CA ILE A 64 -4.96 -27.34 45.04
C ILE A 64 -3.98 -26.83 43.96
N PRO A 65 -2.66 -26.86 44.19
CA PRO A 65 -1.67 -26.45 43.19
C PRO A 65 -1.79 -27.32 41.93
N HIS A 66 -1.46 -26.75 40.76
CA HIS A 66 -1.53 -27.43 39.46
C HIS A 66 -2.93 -27.93 39.05
N THR A 67 -4.00 -27.28 39.51
CA THR A 67 -5.38 -27.50 39.06
C THR A 67 -5.93 -26.30 38.28
N ALA A 68 -7.09 -26.47 37.63
CA ALA A 68 -7.62 -25.53 36.66
C ALA A 68 -6.58 -25.15 35.58
N ILE A 69 -5.96 -26.17 34.96
CA ILE A 69 -4.80 -25.99 34.05
C ILE A 69 -5.15 -25.12 32.84
N ILE A 70 -6.28 -25.38 32.16
CA ILE A 70 -6.70 -24.62 30.97
C ILE A 70 -6.92 -23.14 31.30
N PRO A 71 -7.73 -22.75 32.30
CA PRO A 71 -7.90 -21.34 32.61
C PRO A 71 -6.61 -20.68 33.11
N THR A 72 -5.77 -21.39 33.88
CA THR A 72 -4.50 -20.85 34.39
C THR A 72 -3.45 -20.66 33.29
N LYS A 73 -3.42 -21.54 32.29
CA LYS A 73 -2.46 -21.48 31.17
C LYS A 73 -3.04 -20.88 29.88
N LYS A 74 -4.21 -20.24 29.95
CA LYS A 74 -4.90 -19.67 28.78
C LYS A 74 -3.97 -18.79 27.95
N ASP A 75 -3.24 -17.88 28.59
CA ASP A 75 -2.42 -16.89 27.89
C ASP A 75 -1.21 -17.57 27.22
N GLN A 76 -0.62 -18.56 27.88
CA GLN A 76 0.45 -19.38 27.29
C GLN A 76 -0.05 -20.15 26.06
N LEU A 77 -1.25 -20.75 26.14
CA LEU A 77 -1.87 -21.44 25.01
C LEU A 77 -2.19 -20.46 23.87
N GLY A 78 -2.63 -19.25 24.19
CA GLY A 78 -2.86 -18.17 23.22
C GLY A 78 -1.58 -17.77 22.48
N ALA A 79 -0.49 -17.58 23.21
CA ALA A 79 0.82 -17.25 22.62
C ALA A 79 1.33 -18.39 21.71
N SER A 80 1.22 -19.64 22.14
CA SER A 80 1.59 -20.80 21.32
C SER A 80 0.71 -20.92 20.06
N LEU A 81 -0.59 -20.64 20.17
CA LEU A 81 -1.50 -20.63 19.03
C LEU A 81 -1.14 -19.50 18.05
N GLY A 82 -0.83 -18.30 18.55
CA GLY A 82 -0.34 -17.18 17.75
C GLY A 82 0.92 -17.54 16.97
N SER A 83 1.93 -18.10 17.65
CA SER A 83 3.18 -18.56 17.00
C SER A 83 2.91 -19.62 15.94
N PHE A 84 2.06 -20.61 16.26
CA PHE A 84 1.70 -21.68 15.34
C PHE A 84 1.02 -21.13 14.07
N VAL A 85 0.07 -20.22 14.21
CA VAL A 85 -0.60 -19.56 13.07
C VAL A 85 0.41 -18.74 12.27
N GLY A 86 1.29 -17.99 12.96
CA GLY A 86 2.35 -17.23 12.33
C GLY A 86 3.30 -18.09 11.49
N GLU A 87 3.76 -19.21 12.02
CA GLU A 87 4.71 -20.10 11.35
C GLU A 87 4.10 -20.91 10.21
N ASN A 88 2.89 -21.43 10.41
CA ASN A 88 2.33 -22.42 9.49
C ASN A 88 1.36 -21.83 8.47
N PHE A 89 0.72 -20.69 8.78
CA PHE A 89 -0.31 -20.09 7.92
C PHE A 89 0.09 -18.72 7.37
N LEU A 90 1.02 -18.02 8.02
CA LEU A 90 1.55 -16.72 7.59
C LEU A 90 2.98 -16.84 7.04
N SER A 91 3.26 -17.90 6.26
CA SER A 91 4.48 -18.00 5.48
C SER A 91 4.25 -17.43 4.08
N GLY A 92 5.28 -16.77 3.53
CA GLY A 92 5.19 -16.18 2.19
C GLY A 92 4.81 -17.22 1.14
N ASP A 93 5.41 -18.40 1.20
CA ASP A 93 5.18 -19.47 0.23
C ASP A 93 3.74 -20.02 0.28
N VAL A 94 3.19 -20.26 1.48
CA VAL A 94 1.80 -20.75 1.63
C VAL A 94 0.80 -19.72 1.11
N VAL A 95 1.05 -18.43 1.32
CA VAL A 95 0.18 -17.35 0.83
C VAL A 95 0.28 -17.21 -0.68
N ARG A 96 1.48 -17.31 -1.27
CA ARG A 96 1.67 -17.31 -2.72
C ARG A 96 0.94 -18.46 -3.39
N ASP A 97 1.18 -19.69 -2.92
CA ASP A 97 0.52 -20.89 -3.43
C ASP A 97 -1.01 -20.79 -3.33
N ARG A 98 -1.51 -20.21 -2.23
CA ARG A 98 -2.95 -20.01 -2.05
C ARG A 98 -3.50 -18.98 -3.02
N ILE A 99 -2.83 -17.85 -3.23
CA ILE A 99 -3.26 -16.82 -4.19
C ILE A 99 -3.30 -17.38 -5.61
N HIS A 100 -2.22 -18.07 -6.01
CA HIS A 100 -2.13 -18.73 -7.30
C HIS A 100 -3.28 -19.74 -7.51
N SER A 101 -3.59 -20.56 -6.51
CA SER A 101 -4.68 -21.55 -6.59
C SER A 101 -6.08 -20.97 -6.78
N LEU A 102 -6.28 -19.69 -6.43
CA LEU A 102 -7.59 -19.05 -6.48
C LEU A 102 -7.93 -18.50 -7.87
N GLY A 103 -6.97 -18.39 -8.79
CA GLY A 103 -7.19 -17.86 -10.14
C GLY A 103 -7.84 -16.47 -10.11
N ILE A 104 -7.32 -15.59 -9.25
CA ILE A 104 -7.92 -14.27 -8.94
C ILE A 104 -8.02 -13.41 -10.21
N GLY A 105 -7.03 -13.50 -11.11
CA GLY A 105 -7.01 -12.71 -12.33
C GLY A 105 -8.24 -12.93 -13.20
N SER A 106 -8.58 -14.20 -13.47
CA SER A 106 -9.76 -14.54 -14.28
C SER A 106 -11.07 -14.07 -13.66
N ARG A 107 -11.24 -14.23 -12.35
CA ARG A 107 -12.45 -13.86 -11.61
C ARG A 107 -12.64 -12.36 -11.52
N VAL A 108 -11.57 -11.62 -11.22
CA VAL A 108 -11.59 -10.15 -11.19
C VAL A 108 -11.82 -9.61 -12.60
N GLY A 109 -11.22 -10.21 -13.62
CA GLY A 109 -11.45 -9.86 -15.02
C GLY A 109 -12.92 -10.01 -15.42
N ALA A 110 -13.51 -11.17 -15.16
CA ALA A 110 -14.92 -11.44 -15.46
C ALA A 110 -15.85 -10.49 -14.69
N TRP A 111 -15.56 -10.25 -13.42
CA TRP A 111 -16.33 -9.32 -12.58
C TRP A 111 -16.24 -7.87 -13.10
N LEU A 112 -15.05 -7.39 -13.48
CA LEU A 112 -14.86 -6.03 -14.03
C LEU A 112 -15.44 -5.86 -15.44
N ALA A 113 -15.58 -6.95 -16.20
CA ALA A 113 -16.19 -6.91 -17.53
C ALA A 113 -17.70 -6.63 -17.46
N GLU A 114 -18.35 -6.86 -16.31
CA GLU A 114 -19.76 -6.55 -16.11
C GLU A 114 -20.01 -5.04 -15.97
N PRO A 115 -20.94 -4.46 -16.74
CA PRO A 115 -21.18 -3.02 -16.74
C PRO A 115 -21.52 -2.44 -15.36
N ALA A 116 -22.27 -3.17 -14.54
CA ALA A 116 -22.69 -2.73 -13.20
C ALA A 116 -21.53 -2.68 -12.19
N HIS A 117 -20.57 -3.59 -12.32
CA HIS A 117 -19.39 -3.65 -11.46
C HIS A 117 -18.36 -2.58 -11.85
N ALA A 118 -18.14 -2.38 -13.15
CA ALA A 118 -17.32 -1.27 -13.65
C ALA A 118 -17.86 0.10 -13.20
N ASP A 119 -19.19 0.28 -13.18
CA ASP A 119 -19.82 1.49 -12.65
C ASP A 119 -19.54 1.70 -11.17
N ARG A 120 -19.71 0.64 -10.37
CA ARG A 120 -19.47 0.70 -8.93
C ARG A 120 -18.01 1.03 -8.63
N VAL A 121 -17.06 0.38 -9.28
CA VAL A 121 -15.63 0.68 -9.13
C VAL A 121 -15.31 2.11 -9.55
N THR A 122 -15.88 2.59 -10.66
CA THR A 122 -15.67 3.96 -11.12
C THR A 122 -16.22 4.97 -10.12
N ALA A 123 -17.39 4.71 -9.52
CA ALA A 123 -18.01 5.58 -8.52
C ALA A 123 -17.21 5.64 -7.20
N GLU A 124 -16.74 4.48 -6.73
CA GLU A 124 -15.89 4.40 -5.53
C GLU A 124 -14.54 5.08 -5.76
N LEU A 125 -13.91 4.85 -6.92
CA LEU A 125 -12.66 5.51 -7.29
C LEU A 125 -12.83 7.03 -7.41
N ALA A 126 -13.93 7.50 -8.00
CA ALA A 126 -14.23 8.93 -8.09
C ALA A 126 -14.42 9.54 -6.69
N THR A 127 -15.08 8.83 -5.79
CA THR A 127 -15.30 9.28 -4.40
C THR A 127 -14.02 9.27 -3.59
N ALA A 128 -13.19 8.24 -3.71
CA ALA A 128 -11.88 8.16 -3.08
C ALA A 128 -10.93 9.25 -3.62
N LEU A 129 -10.91 9.48 -4.94
CA LEU A 129 -10.13 10.54 -5.56
C LEU A 129 -10.57 11.92 -5.07
N ARG A 130 -11.88 12.16 -4.96
CA ARG A 130 -12.42 13.40 -4.39
C ARG A 130 -11.98 13.57 -2.94
N GLY A 131 -12.16 12.54 -2.11
CA GLY A 131 -11.72 12.54 -0.71
C GLY A 131 -10.23 12.88 -0.59
N ALA A 132 -9.37 12.18 -1.34
CA ALA A 132 -7.94 12.43 -1.36
C ALA A 132 -7.60 13.86 -1.81
N LEU A 133 -8.20 14.35 -2.91
CA LEU A 133 -7.97 15.70 -3.41
C LEU A 133 -8.50 16.80 -2.49
N THR A 134 -9.52 16.54 -1.68
CA THR A 134 -10.06 17.49 -0.69
C THR A 134 -9.25 17.52 0.62
N VAL A 135 -8.71 16.38 1.05
CA VAL A 135 -7.92 16.27 2.29
C VAL A 135 -6.51 16.82 2.10
N LEU A 136 -5.95 16.69 0.90
CA LEU A 136 -4.64 17.26 0.58
C LEU A 136 -4.73 18.79 0.50
N ARG A 137 -3.89 19.48 1.29
CA ARG A 137 -3.76 20.94 1.23
C ARG A 137 -3.09 21.34 -0.08
N ASP A 138 -3.67 22.32 -0.77
CA ASP A 138 -3.15 22.79 -2.05
C ASP A 138 -1.69 23.24 -1.97
N SER A 139 -1.30 23.91 -0.88
CA SER A 139 0.06 24.40 -0.66
C SER A 139 1.11 23.29 -0.66
N ASP A 140 0.78 22.15 -0.06
CA ASP A 140 1.73 21.05 0.13
C ASP A 140 1.92 20.29 -1.18
N VAL A 141 0.84 20.11 -1.95
CA VAL A 141 0.90 19.47 -3.26
C VAL A 141 1.55 20.40 -4.28
N GLN A 142 1.27 21.71 -4.24
CA GLN A 142 1.93 22.69 -5.10
C GLN A 142 3.45 22.69 -4.90
N ALA A 143 3.93 22.64 -3.65
CA ALA A 143 5.36 22.58 -3.37
C ALA A 143 5.99 21.30 -3.95
N VAL A 144 5.36 20.14 -3.74
CA VAL A 144 5.87 18.85 -4.25
C VAL A 144 5.81 18.78 -5.78
N VAL A 145 4.73 19.24 -6.40
CA VAL A 145 4.56 19.26 -7.86
C VAL A 145 5.52 20.26 -8.50
N GLY A 146 5.65 21.46 -7.92
CA GLY A 146 6.61 22.47 -8.34
C GLY A 146 8.05 21.96 -8.28
N GLU A 147 8.42 21.31 -7.18
CA GLU A 147 9.74 20.68 -7.03
C GLU A 147 9.93 19.54 -8.04
N ALA A 148 8.94 18.66 -8.23
CA ALA A 148 9.02 17.56 -9.17
C ALA A 148 9.16 18.03 -10.63
N ILE A 149 8.39 19.05 -11.03
CA ILE A 149 8.48 19.68 -12.36
C ILE A 149 9.84 20.35 -12.52
N THR A 150 10.29 21.13 -11.54
CA THR A 150 11.58 21.82 -11.57
C THR A 150 12.74 20.81 -11.65
N ARG A 151 12.69 19.74 -10.86
CA ARG A 151 13.68 18.66 -10.85
C ARG A 151 13.71 17.92 -12.20
N ARG A 152 12.54 17.60 -12.76
CA ARG A 152 12.45 16.95 -14.08
C ARG A 152 12.94 17.87 -15.20
N ALA A 153 12.59 19.16 -15.13
CA ALA A 153 13.03 20.15 -16.10
C ALA A 153 14.54 20.40 -16.01
N ASN A 154 15.13 20.37 -14.82
CA ASN A 154 16.58 20.51 -14.62
C ASN A 154 17.37 19.29 -15.10
N THR A 155 16.85 18.09 -14.90
CA THR A 155 17.50 16.83 -15.34
C THR A 155 17.39 16.57 -16.85
N ALA A 156 16.38 17.13 -17.51
CA ALA A 156 16.27 17.06 -18.96
C ALA A 156 17.16 18.13 -19.63
N GLU A 157 18.12 17.68 -20.44
CA GLU A 157 18.86 18.58 -21.34
C GLU A 157 17.95 19.06 -22.47
N ILE A 158 17.71 20.36 -22.53
CA ILE A 158 16.82 20.96 -23.52
C ILE A 158 17.62 21.51 -24.70
N GLY A 159 18.90 21.83 -24.50
CA GLY A 159 19.79 22.42 -25.51
C GLY A 159 19.72 21.74 -26.89
N PRO A 160 19.96 20.42 -27.01
CA PRO A 160 19.94 19.74 -28.31
C PRO A 160 18.57 19.75 -29.00
N THR A 161 17.49 19.67 -28.22
CA THR A 161 16.11 19.66 -28.75
C THR A 161 15.71 21.05 -29.23
N LEU A 162 16.04 22.09 -28.45
CA LEU A 162 15.84 23.49 -28.84
C LEU A 162 16.64 23.83 -30.10
N GLY A 163 17.90 23.40 -30.19
CA GLY A 163 18.72 23.60 -31.39
C GLY A 163 18.10 22.95 -32.63
N LYS A 164 17.53 21.74 -32.53
CA LYS A 164 16.81 21.11 -33.66
C LYS A 164 15.57 21.89 -34.07
N MET A 165 14.78 22.36 -33.11
CA MET A 165 13.58 23.16 -33.39
C MET A 165 13.96 24.51 -34.03
N LEU A 166 14.94 25.21 -33.48
CA LEU A 166 15.43 26.48 -33.99
C LEU A 166 16.00 26.33 -35.40
N ALA A 167 16.82 25.31 -35.66
CA ALA A 167 17.36 25.01 -36.99
C ALA A 167 16.24 24.81 -38.02
N LYS A 168 15.17 24.08 -37.64
CA LYS A 168 14.00 23.89 -38.50
C LYS A 168 13.27 25.20 -38.77
N VAL A 169 13.00 26.00 -37.74
CA VAL A 169 12.33 27.31 -37.90
C VAL A 169 13.13 28.25 -38.78
N VAL A 170 14.46 28.28 -38.63
CA VAL A 170 15.35 29.11 -39.45
C VAL A 170 15.40 28.61 -40.90
N ALA A 171 15.51 27.29 -41.11
CA ALA A 171 15.50 26.69 -42.45
C ALA A 171 14.18 26.94 -43.20
N ASP A 172 13.04 26.86 -42.48
CA ASP A 172 11.71 27.13 -43.03
C ASP A 172 11.43 28.64 -43.17
N GLY A 173 12.34 29.51 -42.71
CA GLY A 173 12.19 30.97 -42.73
C GLY A 173 11.10 31.51 -41.79
N GLY A 174 10.67 30.71 -40.81
CA GLY A 174 9.59 31.06 -39.89
C GLY A 174 9.91 32.26 -38.99
N HIS A 175 11.19 32.52 -38.71
CA HIS A 175 11.64 33.66 -37.91
C HIS A 175 11.52 35.01 -38.64
N ARG A 176 11.41 35.02 -39.98
CA ARG A 176 11.35 36.27 -40.77
C ARG A 176 10.21 37.19 -40.36
N LYS A 177 9.02 36.65 -40.08
CA LYS A 177 7.87 37.43 -39.60
C LYS A 177 8.13 38.10 -38.25
N LEU A 178 8.91 37.44 -37.40
CA LEU A 178 9.30 37.95 -36.08
C LEU A 178 10.33 39.07 -36.24
N VAL A 179 11.31 38.88 -37.14
CA VAL A 179 12.28 39.93 -37.50
C VAL A 179 11.57 41.15 -38.10
N ASP A 180 10.58 40.96 -38.98
CA ASP A 180 9.77 42.05 -39.53
C ASP A 180 9.06 42.86 -38.43
N LEU A 181 8.46 42.15 -37.47
CA LEU A 181 7.78 42.78 -36.33
C LEU A 181 8.77 43.58 -35.49
N VAL A 182 9.95 43.02 -35.20
CA VAL A 182 10.99 43.69 -34.41
C VAL A 182 11.53 44.92 -35.15
N CYS A 183 11.83 44.82 -36.44
CA CYS A 183 12.29 45.97 -37.24
C CYS A 183 11.24 47.09 -37.28
N THR A 184 9.97 46.72 -37.41
CA THR A 184 8.86 47.69 -37.40
C THR A 184 8.75 48.37 -36.04
N ARG A 185 8.75 47.61 -34.93
CA ARG A 185 8.68 48.18 -33.58
C ARG A 185 9.92 49.01 -33.22
N ALA A 186 11.10 48.61 -33.68
CA ALA A 186 12.33 49.37 -33.48
C ALA A 186 12.28 50.71 -34.24
N HIS A 187 11.77 50.71 -35.47
CA HIS A 187 11.55 51.94 -36.23
C HIS A 187 10.56 52.87 -35.51
N ASP A 188 9.38 52.36 -35.16
CA ASP A 188 8.34 53.16 -34.50
C ASP A 188 8.84 53.74 -33.18
N TRP A 189 9.59 52.96 -32.40
CA TRP A 189 10.19 53.42 -31.16
C TRP A 189 11.22 54.53 -31.38
N LEU A 190 12.09 54.41 -32.39
CA LEU A 190 13.08 55.44 -32.75
C LEU A 190 12.44 56.74 -33.26
N VAL A 191 11.29 56.65 -33.93
CA VAL A 191 10.52 57.83 -34.36
C VAL A 191 9.86 58.51 -33.15
N LEU A 192 9.26 57.72 -32.25
CA LEU A 192 8.56 58.24 -31.05
C LEU A 192 9.51 58.80 -29.99
N HIS A 193 10.72 58.22 -29.84
CA HIS A 193 11.66 58.54 -28.76
C HIS A 193 12.97 59.15 -29.28
N GLY A 194 12.92 59.92 -30.37
CA GLY A 194 14.10 60.54 -30.96
C GLY A 194 14.91 61.38 -29.97
N ASP A 195 14.24 62.16 -29.12
CA ASP A 195 14.89 62.99 -28.10
C ASP A 195 15.65 62.15 -27.06
N SER A 196 15.11 61.00 -26.63
CA SER A 196 15.78 60.11 -25.69
C SER A 196 17.05 59.49 -26.25
N VAL A 197 17.06 59.18 -27.55
CA VAL A 197 18.27 58.67 -28.24
C VAL A 197 19.32 59.78 -28.37
N MET A 198 18.87 60.99 -28.71
CA MET A 198 19.73 62.18 -28.79
C MET A 198 20.40 62.49 -27.45
N ASP A 199 19.65 62.42 -26.35
CA ASP A 199 20.15 62.64 -25.00
C ASP A 199 21.11 61.54 -24.54
N ALA A 200 20.82 60.26 -24.87
CA ALA A 200 21.70 59.15 -24.54
C ALA A 200 23.07 59.26 -25.23
N VAL A 201 23.10 59.69 -26.50
CA VAL A 201 24.35 59.87 -27.26
C VAL A 201 25.13 61.08 -26.75
N GLN A 202 24.45 62.18 -26.39
CA GLN A 202 25.10 63.36 -25.80
C GLN A 202 25.63 63.07 -24.38
N GLY A 203 24.92 62.28 -23.58
CA GLY A 203 25.33 61.89 -22.23
C GLY A 203 26.55 60.94 -22.20
N GLY A 204 26.81 60.22 -23.28
CA GLY A 204 27.98 59.35 -23.44
C GLY A 204 29.22 60.03 -24.02
N ALA A 205 29.14 61.31 -24.41
CA ALA A 205 30.25 62.01 -25.03
C ALA A 205 31.38 62.30 -24.01
N PRO A 206 32.66 62.16 -24.39
CA PRO A 206 33.78 62.49 -23.52
C PRO A 206 33.73 63.95 -23.06
N GLY A 207 34.04 64.22 -21.79
CA GLY A 207 33.91 65.57 -21.19
C GLY A 207 34.81 66.67 -21.77
N TRP A 208 35.65 66.37 -22.77
CA TRP A 208 36.55 67.32 -23.44
C TRP A 208 36.00 67.84 -24.78
N THR A 209 34.83 67.36 -25.23
CA THR A 209 34.23 67.74 -26.51
C THR A 209 33.30 68.97 -26.36
N PRO A 210 33.33 69.94 -27.29
CA PRO A 210 32.40 71.06 -27.23
C PRO A 210 30.94 70.62 -27.47
N ARG A 211 29.99 71.13 -26.67
CA ARG A 211 28.55 70.78 -26.75
C ARG A 211 27.92 70.87 -28.15
N PHE A 212 28.41 71.77 -29.01
CA PHE A 212 27.92 71.91 -30.38
C PHE A 212 28.34 70.73 -31.28
N VAL A 213 29.49 70.11 -30.98
CA VAL A 213 30.00 68.92 -31.67
C VAL A 213 29.16 67.72 -31.23
N ASP A 214 28.91 67.56 -29.94
CA ASP A 214 28.11 66.46 -29.39
C ASP A 214 26.70 66.44 -29.97
N LYS A 215 26.06 67.62 -30.08
CA LYS A 215 24.74 67.73 -30.70
C LYS A 215 24.74 67.34 -32.18
N ARG A 216 25.72 67.79 -32.96
CA ARG A 216 25.84 67.42 -34.38
C ARG A 216 26.14 65.94 -34.59
N VAL A 217 27.00 65.37 -33.74
CA VAL A 217 27.31 63.94 -33.75
C VAL A 217 26.08 63.13 -33.37
N GLY A 218 25.35 63.52 -32.32
CA GLY A 218 24.07 62.92 -31.95
C GLY A 218 23.06 62.95 -33.09
N GLU A 219 22.86 64.12 -33.72
CA GLU A 219 21.89 64.27 -34.82
C GLU A 219 22.28 63.40 -36.02
N ARG A 220 23.59 63.27 -36.29
CA ARG A 220 24.10 62.42 -37.36
C ARG A 220 23.90 60.94 -37.02
N VAL A 221 24.23 60.52 -35.81
CA VAL A 221 24.08 59.13 -35.33
C VAL A 221 22.60 58.73 -35.30
N TYR A 222 21.71 59.57 -34.78
CA TYR A 222 20.28 59.32 -34.79
C TYR A 222 19.74 59.16 -36.20
N LYS A 223 20.07 60.09 -37.12
CA LYS A 223 19.66 59.99 -38.52
C LYS A 223 20.19 58.72 -39.19
N GLU A 224 21.41 58.31 -38.87
CA GLU A 224 22.00 57.08 -39.40
C GLU A 224 21.36 55.81 -38.83
N LEU A 225 21.06 55.78 -37.52
CA LEU A 225 20.34 54.68 -36.89
C LEU A 225 18.92 54.55 -37.43
N LEU A 226 18.20 55.68 -37.55
CA LEU A 226 16.87 55.70 -38.12
C LEU A 226 16.89 55.26 -39.58
N ARG A 227 17.86 55.73 -40.37
CA ARG A 227 18.06 55.28 -41.75
C ARG A 227 18.31 53.77 -41.81
N PHE A 228 19.24 53.25 -41.02
CA PHE A 228 19.60 51.83 -41.01
C PHE A 228 18.41 50.93 -40.62
N VAL A 229 17.64 51.30 -39.58
CA VAL A 229 16.46 50.54 -39.17
C VAL A 229 15.33 50.63 -40.21
N THR A 230 15.19 51.78 -40.87
CA THR A 230 14.23 51.96 -41.98
C THR A 230 14.62 51.10 -43.19
N GLU A 231 15.89 51.12 -43.59
CA GLU A 231 16.43 50.25 -44.65
C GLU A 231 16.25 48.77 -44.32
N MET A 232 16.50 48.36 -43.06
CA MET A 232 16.18 47.02 -42.61
C MET A 232 14.68 46.73 -42.66
N ARG A 233 13.78 47.63 -42.29
CA ARG A 233 12.33 47.38 -42.34
C ARG A 233 11.85 47.21 -43.79
N ASP A 234 12.30 48.08 -44.69
CA ASP A 234 11.75 48.21 -46.04
C ASP A 234 12.42 47.27 -47.07
N MET A 235 13.63 46.76 -46.78
CA MET A 235 14.34 45.83 -47.65
C MET A 235 14.49 44.43 -47.02
N PRO A 236 13.68 43.44 -47.45
CA PRO A 236 13.77 42.06 -46.94
C PRO A 236 15.14 41.39 -47.16
N GLY A 237 15.88 41.80 -48.19
CA GLY A 237 17.22 41.28 -48.52
C GLY A 237 18.38 42.07 -47.90
N HIS A 238 18.12 42.93 -46.91
CA HIS A 238 19.15 43.75 -46.28
C HIS A 238 20.26 42.89 -45.64
N PRO A 239 21.57 43.19 -45.81
CA PRO A 239 22.67 42.37 -45.28
C PRO A 239 22.56 42.09 -43.77
N ALA A 240 22.09 43.08 -42.99
CA ALA A 240 21.90 42.92 -41.55
C ALA A 240 20.80 41.90 -41.18
N ARG A 241 19.77 41.72 -42.01
CA ARG A 241 18.79 40.64 -41.82
C ARG A 241 19.44 39.28 -42.08
N GLY A 242 20.28 39.18 -43.11
CA GLY A 242 21.08 37.99 -43.39
C GLY A 242 22.01 37.63 -42.23
N SER A 243 22.60 38.62 -41.55
CA SER A 243 23.40 38.38 -40.34
C SER A 243 22.59 37.79 -39.19
N ILE A 244 21.32 38.17 -39.03
CA ILE A 244 20.41 37.56 -38.05
C ILE A 244 20.12 36.10 -38.42
N ASP A 245 19.86 35.82 -39.70
CA ASP A 245 19.62 34.47 -40.20
C ASP A 245 20.83 33.57 -39.92
N THR A 246 22.05 34.04 -40.24
CA THR A 246 23.30 33.32 -39.97
C THR A 246 23.51 33.12 -38.47
N PHE A 247 23.33 34.16 -37.65
CA PHE A 247 23.47 34.05 -36.20
C PHE A 247 22.51 33.01 -35.60
N LEU A 248 21.24 33.01 -36.01
CA LEU A 248 20.26 32.04 -35.52
C LEU A 248 20.57 30.61 -35.99
N ALA A 249 21.09 30.46 -37.21
CA ALA A 249 21.53 29.16 -37.74
C ALA A 249 22.74 28.62 -36.98
N ASP A 250 23.75 29.46 -36.75
CA ASP A 250 24.97 29.10 -36.01
C ASP A 250 24.62 28.79 -34.55
N PHE A 251 23.81 29.62 -33.90
CA PHE A 251 23.34 29.36 -32.54
C PHE A 251 22.56 28.04 -32.42
N ALA A 252 21.74 27.70 -33.43
CA ALA A 252 21.04 26.42 -33.48
C ALA A 252 22.00 25.22 -33.66
N ALA A 253 23.09 25.40 -34.40
CA ALA A 253 24.14 24.41 -34.55
C ALA A 253 24.94 24.25 -33.25
N ASP A 254 25.36 25.35 -32.63
CA ASP A 254 26.14 25.37 -31.39
C ASP A 254 25.37 24.73 -30.23
N LEU A 255 24.06 25.02 -30.08
CA LEU A 255 23.17 24.31 -29.14
C LEU A 255 23.19 22.77 -29.30
N ARG A 256 23.53 22.27 -30.49
CA ARG A 256 23.59 20.85 -30.82
C ARG A 256 24.99 20.27 -30.83
N THR A 257 26.07 21.04 -30.83
CA THR A 257 27.44 20.50 -30.97
C THR A 257 28.39 21.04 -29.92
N ASP A 258 28.21 22.27 -29.48
CA ASP A 258 29.06 22.94 -28.52
C ASP A 258 28.56 22.74 -27.08
N SER A 259 29.42 22.22 -26.20
CA SER A 259 29.10 22.03 -24.79
C SER A 259 28.98 23.36 -24.04
N GLU A 260 29.77 24.37 -24.37
CA GLU A 260 29.75 25.64 -23.63
C GLU A 260 28.42 26.38 -23.83
N THR A 261 27.94 26.45 -25.07
CA THR A 261 26.65 27.06 -25.42
C THR A 261 25.48 26.32 -24.76
N ARG A 262 25.53 24.98 -24.73
CA ARG A 262 24.55 24.17 -23.99
C ARG A 262 24.55 24.54 -22.51
N ASP A 263 25.71 24.56 -21.86
CA ASP A 263 25.81 24.87 -20.43
C ASP A 263 25.33 26.29 -20.10
N ARG A 264 25.50 27.26 -21.00
CA ARG A 264 24.93 28.61 -20.85
C ARG A 264 23.40 28.58 -20.88
N VAL A 265 22.81 27.83 -21.81
CA VAL A 265 21.35 27.71 -21.94
C VAL A 265 20.75 26.91 -20.78
N GLU A 266 21.43 25.87 -20.31
CA GLU A 266 21.00 25.09 -19.15
C GLU A 266 21.08 25.90 -17.84
N ARG A 267 22.07 26.79 -17.70
CA ARG A 267 22.11 27.78 -16.60
C ARG A 267 20.95 28.76 -16.67
N LEU A 268 20.70 29.36 -17.84
CA LEU A 268 19.59 30.28 -18.02
C LEU A 268 18.23 29.61 -17.75
N LYS A 269 18.05 28.36 -18.20
CA LYS A 269 16.89 27.53 -17.88
C LYS A 269 16.71 27.42 -16.36
N SER A 270 17.78 27.04 -15.66
CA SER A 270 17.74 26.82 -14.22
C SER A 270 17.43 28.11 -13.45
N GLU A 271 17.99 29.24 -13.89
CA GLU A 271 17.70 30.56 -13.33
C GLU A 271 16.23 30.95 -13.54
N ILE A 272 15.68 30.77 -14.74
CA ILE A 272 14.28 31.07 -15.03
C ILE A 272 13.34 30.19 -14.21
N LEU A 273 13.61 28.88 -14.13
CA LEU A 273 12.82 27.95 -13.33
C LEU A 273 12.87 28.28 -11.82
N GLY A 274 13.97 28.86 -11.35
CA GLY A 274 14.12 29.30 -9.96
C GLY A 274 13.40 30.61 -9.61
N ARG A 275 12.85 31.33 -10.60
CA ARG A 275 12.14 32.58 -10.35
C ARG A 275 10.75 32.33 -9.75
N GLY A 276 10.38 33.13 -8.77
CA GLY A 276 9.10 33.01 -8.07
C GLY A 276 7.90 33.11 -9.01
N GLU A 277 7.98 33.96 -10.03
CA GLU A 277 6.91 34.17 -11.00
C GLU A 277 6.61 32.92 -11.83
N VAL A 278 7.63 32.09 -12.13
CA VAL A 278 7.44 30.82 -12.83
C VAL A 278 6.82 29.78 -11.91
N GLN A 279 7.20 29.78 -10.63
CA GLN A 279 6.59 28.91 -9.62
C GLN A 279 5.10 29.26 -9.41
N ASP A 280 4.73 30.54 -9.43
CA ASP A 280 3.34 30.99 -9.35
C ASP A 280 2.51 30.51 -10.56
N VAL A 281 3.10 30.52 -11.77
CA VAL A 281 2.45 29.99 -12.98
C VAL A 281 2.24 28.47 -12.85
N ILE A 282 3.23 27.73 -12.34
CA ILE A 282 3.10 26.28 -12.09
C ILE A 282 2.02 26.01 -11.04
N ALA A 283 1.97 26.79 -9.97
CA ALA A 283 0.97 26.65 -8.91
C ALA A 283 -0.46 26.93 -9.42
N SER A 284 -0.64 27.96 -10.27
CA SER A 284 -1.91 28.29 -10.91
C SER A 284 -2.35 27.21 -11.91
N ALA A 285 -1.41 26.67 -12.70
CA ALA A 285 -1.67 25.55 -13.60
C ALA A 285 -2.14 24.30 -12.82
N TRP A 286 -1.49 23.99 -11.69
CA TRP A 286 -1.92 22.91 -10.81
C TRP A 286 -3.33 23.12 -10.26
N ALA A 287 -3.63 24.32 -9.76
CA ALA A 287 -4.96 24.64 -9.24
C ALA A 287 -6.05 24.46 -10.31
N SER A 288 -5.76 24.88 -11.55
CA SER A 288 -6.65 24.69 -12.69
C SER A 288 -6.88 23.21 -13.02
N VAL A 289 -5.81 22.40 -13.03
CA VAL A 289 -5.90 20.95 -13.27
C VAL A 289 -6.70 20.27 -12.16
N ARG A 290 -6.45 20.58 -10.89
CA ARG A 290 -7.21 20.05 -9.75
C ARG A 290 -8.69 20.37 -9.87
N ALA A 291 -9.03 21.62 -10.17
CA ALA A 291 -10.42 22.04 -10.33
C ALA A 291 -11.12 21.26 -11.46
N MET A 292 -10.45 21.07 -12.60
CA MET A 292 -10.97 20.25 -13.70
C MET A 292 -11.19 18.78 -13.30
N VAL A 293 -10.24 18.19 -12.57
CA VAL A 293 -10.35 16.78 -12.11
C VAL A 293 -11.47 16.61 -11.10
N ILE A 294 -11.63 17.54 -10.15
CA ILE A 294 -12.73 17.51 -9.17
C ILE A 294 -14.08 17.63 -9.89
N ALA A 295 -14.23 18.61 -10.77
CA ALA A 295 -15.46 18.80 -11.54
C ALA A 295 -15.81 17.57 -12.39
N ALA A 296 -14.81 16.96 -13.04
CA ALA A 296 -14.99 15.75 -13.83
C ALA A 296 -15.32 14.50 -12.97
N ALA A 297 -14.91 14.47 -11.69
CA ALA A 297 -15.24 13.40 -10.76
C ALA A 297 -16.64 13.55 -10.15
N GLU A 298 -17.17 14.77 -10.08
CA GLU A 298 -18.52 15.07 -9.59
C GLU A 298 -19.62 14.77 -10.62
N ASP A 299 -19.35 15.00 -11.91
CA ASP A 299 -20.33 14.76 -12.97
C ASP A 299 -20.42 13.26 -13.34
N GLU A 300 -21.60 12.66 -13.08
CA GLU A 300 -21.90 11.26 -13.41
C GLU A 300 -21.86 10.93 -14.90
N GLN A 301 -22.03 11.93 -15.77
CA GLN A 301 -22.01 11.79 -17.23
C GLN A 301 -20.72 12.32 -17.86
N SER A 302 -19.72 12.70 -17.06
CA SER A 302 -18.44 13.17 -17.55
C SER A 302 -17.79 12.18 -18.53
N GLU A 303 -17.26 12.70 -19.64
CA GLU A 303 -16.50 11.90 -20.61
C GLU A 303 -15.36 11.12 -19.94
N LEU A 304 -14.81 11.65 -18.85
CA LEU A 304 -13.76 10.99 -18.07
C LEU A 304 -14.29 9.71 -17.39
N ARG A 305 -15.47 9.75 -16.78
CA ARG A 305 -16.09 8.58 -16.15
C ARG A 305 -16.53 7.55 -17.17
N LEU A 306 -17.10 8.00 -18.30
CA LEU A 306 -17.47 7.10 -19.40
C LEU A 306 -16.24 6.42 -20.00
N ARG A 307 -15.13 7.15 -20.22
CA ARG A 307 -13.85 6.56 -20.65
C ARG A 307 -13.25 5.65 -19.60
N ALA A 308 -13.28 6.02 -18.32
CA ALA A 308 -12.77 5.18 -17.24
C ALA A 308 -13.55 3.86 -17.16
N ARG A 309 -14.88 3.91 -17.23
CA ARG A 309 -15.76 2.74 -17.32
C ARG A 309 -15.41 1.88 -18.51
N ALA A 310 -15.36 2.44 -19.71
CA ALA A 310 -15.02 1.70 -20.93
C ALA A 310 -13.63 1.06 -20.84
N SER A 311 -12.67 1.78 -20.25
CA SER A 311 -11.31 1.27 -20.01
C SER A 311 -11.32 0.10 -19.02
N LEU A 312 -12.01 0.23 -17.88
CA LEU A 312 -12.16 -0.83 -16.89
C LEU A 312 -12.84 -2.07 -17.47
N MET A 313 -13.90 -1.90 -18.26
CA MET A 313 -14.56 -3.02 -18.95
C MET A 313 -13.62 -3.68 -19.96
N SER A 314 -12.87 -2.89 -20.74
CA SER A 314 -11.89 -3.42 -21.71
C SER A 314 -10.73 -4.16 -21.02
N LEU A 315 -10.29 -3.66 -19.87
CA LEU A 315 -9.26 -4.28 -19.03
C LEU A 315 -9.80 -5.56 -18.40
N GLY A 316 -11.04 -5.55 -17.88
CA GLY A 316 -11.71 -6.71 -17.33
C GLY A 316 -11.86 -7.83 -18.37
N ALA A 317 -12.36 -7.48 -19.57
CA ALA A 317 -12.49 -8.44 -20.66
C ALA A 317 -11.14 -9.05 -21.07
N ARG A 318 -10.08 -8.22 -21.19
CA ARG A 318 -8.73 -8.71 -21.49
C ARG A 318 -8.18 -9.58 -20.38
N LEU A 319 -8.33 -9.17 -19.12
CA LEU A 319 -7.87 -9.90 -17.94
C LEU A 319 -8.62 -11.22 -17.76
N ALA A 320 -9.88 -11.33 -18.21
CA ALA A 320 -10.64 -12.58 -18.18
C ALA A 320 -10.10 -13.63 -19.16
N THR A 321 -9.51 -13.21 -20.29
CA THR A 321 -9.09 -14.12 -21.37
C THR A 321 -7.57 -14.28 -21.54
N ASP A 322 -6.78 -13.30 -21.11
CA ASP A 322 -5.33 -13.25 -21.32
C ASP A 322 -4.57 -13.79 -20.10
N GLU A 323 -4.09 -15.04 -20.20
CA GLU A 323 -3.31 -15.72 -19.15
C GLU A 323 -2.03 -14.96 -18.77
N ARG A 324 -1.42 -14.21 -19.70
CA ARG A 324 -0.21 -13.44 -19.40
C ARG A 324 -0.52 -12.23 -18.52
N LEU A 325 -1.65 -11.57 -18.73
CA LEU A 325 -2.11 -10.48 -17.86
C LEU A 325 -2.55 -11.01 -16.50
N GLN A 326 -3.21 -12.16 -16.46
CA GLN A 326 -3.58 -12.83 -15.21
C GLN A 326 -2.33 -13.15 -14.37
N GLY A 327 -1.34 -13.83 -14.96
CA GLY A 327 -0.10 -14.18 -14.25
C GLY A 327 0.69 -12.96 -13.77
N LYS A 328 0.65 -11.84 -14.51
CA LYS A 328 1.24 -10.58 -14.03
C LYS A 328 0.51 -10.03 -12.81
N LEU A 329 -0.82 -9.98 -12.85
CA LEU A 329 -1.62 -9.49 -11.73
C LEU A 329 -1.43 -10.38 -10.50
N GLU A 330 -1.46 -11.70 -10.69
CA GLU A 330 -1.27 -12.68 -9.63
C GLU A 330 0.12 -12.56 -9.01
N GLY A 331 1.19 -12.46 -9.82
CA GLY A 331 2.54 -12.20 -9.28
C GLY A 331 2.63 -10.91 -8.46
N TRP A 332 1.97 -9.83 -8.89
CA TRP A 332 1.91 -8.59 -8.11
C TRP A 332 1.15 -8.76 -6.79
N LEU A 333 0.03 -9.48 -6.81
CA LEU A 333 -0.77 -9.79 -5.61
C LEU A 333 0.00 -10.70 -4.65
N GLU A 334 0.71 -11.69 -5.18
CA GLU A 334 1.59 -12.60 -4.45
C GLU A 334 2.71 -11.84 -3.75
N ASP A 335 3.41 -10.96 -4.47
CA ASP A 335 4.47 -10.14 -3.90
C ASP A 335 3.96 -9.17 -2.84
N ALA A 336 2.82 -8.51 -3.10
CA ALA A 336 2.18 -7.63 -2.12
C ALA A 336 1.75 -8.40 -0.87
N ALA A 337 1.10 -9.55 -1.03
CA ALA A 337 0.66 -10.37 0.10
C ALA A 337 1.84 -10.94 0.89
N ALA A 338 2.88 -11.43 0.21
CA ALA A 338 4.10 -11.91 0.85
C ALA A 338 4.82 -10.77 1.59
N TYR A 339 4.84 -9.55 1.04
CA TYR A 339 5.39 -8.39 1.73
C TYR A 339 4.62 -8.05 2.99
N VAL A 340 3.29 -7.99 2.93
CA VAL A 340 2.45 -7.73 4.11
C VAL A 340 2.65 -8.82 5.17
N VAL A 341 2.67 -10.08 4.75
CA VAL A 341 2.83 -11.22 5.65
C VAL A 341 4.22 -11.26 6.28
N THR A 342 5.29 -10.98 5.54
CA THR A 342 6.65 -10.97 6.10
C THR A 342 6.91 -9.75 6.98
N THR A 343 6.35 -8.59 6.62
CA THR A 343 6.56 -7.33 7.33
C THR A 343 5.73 -7.23 8.62
N TYR A 344 4.46 -7.66 8.56
CA TYR A 344 3.50 -7.51 9.66
C TYR A 344 3.16 -8.83 10.37
N ARG A 345 3.98 -9.88 10.16
CA ARG A 345 3.76 -11.20 10.77
C ARG A 345 3.60 -11.09 12.27
N THR A 346 4.51 -10.35 12.91
CA THR A 346 4.60 -10.22 14.36
C THR A 346 3.32 -9.58 14.90
N GLU A 347 2.85 -8.52 14.26
CA GLU A 347 1.64 -7.78 14.61
C GLU A 347 0.37 -8.63 14.45
N ILE A 348 0.29 -9.46 13.40
CA ILE A 348 -0.83 -10.38 13.21
C ILE A 348 -0.82 -11.46 14.31
N THR A 349 0.36 -12.01 14.64
CA THR A 349 0.49 -13.01 15.70
C THR A 349 0.25 -12.45 17.10
N SER A 350 0.64 -11.18 17.33
CA SER A 350 0.37 -10.50 18.60
C SER A 350 -1.11 -10.21 18.74
N LEU A 351 -1.82 -9.81 17.67
CA LEU A 351 -3.26 -9.61 17.70
C LEU A 351 -4.02 -10.85 18.16
N ILE A 352 -3.63 -12.05 17.69
CA ILE A 352 -4.23 -13.32 18.15
C ILE A 352 -3.95 -13.54 19.63
N SER A 353 -2.70 -13.36 20.05
CA SER A 353 -2.26 -13.59 21.43
C SER A 353 -2.95 -12.62 22.40
N ASP A 354 -3.05 -11.34 22.05
CA ASP A 354 -3.71 -10.28 22.81
C ASP A 354 -5.22 -10.49 22.88
N THR A 355 -5.84 -10.93 21.78
CA THR A 355 -7.26 -11.26 21.76
C THR A 355 -7.56 -12.42 22.71
N VAL A 356 -6.74 -13.48 22.70
CA VAL A 356 -6.89 -14.61 23.62
C VAL A 356 -6.62 -14.18 25.07
N ALA A 357 -5.64 -13.31 25.31
CA ALA A 357 -5.35 -12.76 26.62
C ALA A 357 -6.55 -11.99 27.20
N GLY A 358 -7.27 -11.24 26.36
CA GLY A 358 -8.48 -10.51 26.74
C GLY A 358 -9.72 -11.36 27.05
N TRP A 359 -9.72 -12.67 26.75
CA TRP A 359 -10.85 -13.54 27.06
C TRP A 359 -10.93 -13.91 28.54
N ASP A 360 -12.15 -14.02 29.06
CA ASP A 360 -12.41 -14.57 30.39
C ASP A 360 -12.03 -16.06 30.43
N ALA A 361 -11.11 -16.41 31.35
CA ALA A 361 -10.55 -17.75 31.43
C ALA A 361 -11.58 -18.81 31.81
N ASP A 362 -12.53 -18.48 32.69
CA ASP A 362 -13.56 -19.41 33.17
C ASP A 362 -14.65 -19.65 32.13
N GLN A 363 -15.04 -18.62 31.37
CA GLN A 363 -15.96 -18.76 30.25
C GLN A 363 -15.34 -19.58 29.12
N THR A 364 -14.07 -19.32 28.79
CA THR A 364 -13.35 -20.05 27.74
C THR A 364 -13.20 -21.52 28.12
N SER A 365 -12.76 -21.80 29.34
CA SER A 365 -12.66 -23.16 29.88
C SER A 365 -14.00 -23.90 29.81
N ARG A 366 -15.11 -23.26 30.21
CA ARG A 366 -16.46 -23.85 30.12
C ARG A 366 -16.90 -24.15 28.68
N LYS A 367 -16.59 -23.27 27.72
CA LYS A 367 -16.90 -23.51 26.30
C LYS A 367 -16.10 -24.71 25.76
N ILE A 368 -14.82 -24.83 26.10
CA ILE A 368 -13.98 -25.96 25.70
C ILE A 368 -14.49 -27.26 26.35
N GLU A 369 -14.79 -27.24 27.65
CA GLU A 369 -15.37 -28.39 28.39
C GLU A 369 -16.67 -28.87 27.74
N ALA A 370 -17.52 -27.95 27.27
CA ALA A 370 -18.78 -28.30 26.62
C ALA A 370 -18.58 -29.00 25.27
N HIS A 371 -17.59 -28.57 24.46
CA HIS A 371 -17.33 -29.17 23.14
C HIS A 371 -16.69 -30.57 23.25
N ILE A 372 -15.82 -30.79 24.24
CA ILE A 372 -15.08 -32.06 24.42
C ILE A 372 -15.79 -32.97 25.45
N GLY A 373 -16.93 -32.53 26.00
CA GLY A 373 -17.59 -33.18 27.13
C GLY A 373 -17.96 -34.65 26.91
N ARG A 374 -18.25 -35.06 25.67
CA ARG A 374 -18.53 -36.46 25.32
C ARG A 374 -17.28 -37.33 25.39
N ASP A 375 -16.16 -36.85 24.87
CA ASP A 375 -14.91 -37.61 24.83
C ASP A 375 -14.32 -37.75 26.25
N LEU A 376 -14.49 -36.73 27.10
CA LEU A 376 -14.14 -36.79 28.52
C LEU A 376 -14.93 -37.86 29.30
N GLN A 377 -16.16 -38.19 28.88
CA GLN A 377 -16.94 -39.27 29.52
C GLN A 377 -16.36 -40.63 29.19
N PHE A 378 -15.93 -40.84 27.94
CA PHE A 378 -15.28 -42.10 27.56
C PHE A 378 -14.00 -42.34 28.35
N ILE A 379 -13.20 -41.30 28.62
CA ILE A 379 -12.03 -41.41 29.49
C ILE A 379 -12.44 -41.95 30.87
N ARG A 380 -13.48 -41.39 31.52
CA ARG A 380 -13.94 -41.85 32.84
C ARG A 380 -14.49 -43.28 32.85
N ILE A 381 -15.24 -43.65 31.82
CA ILE A 381 -15.77 -45.02 31.67
C ILE A 381 -14.61 -45.99 31.50
N ASN A 382 -13.65 -45.65 30.63
CA ASN A 382 -12.45 -46.45 30.41
C ASN A 382 -11.61 -46.57 31.68
N GLY A 383 -11.43 -45.51 32.47
CA GLY A 383 -10.73 -45.58 33.76
C GLY A 383 -11.40 -46.50 34.76
N THR A 384 -12.73 -46.54 34.76
CA THR A 384 -13.50 -47.49 35.61
C THR A 384 -13.24 -48.93 35.18
N VAL A 385 -13.31 -49.20 33.88
CA VAL A 385 -13.13 -50.56 33.32
C VAL A 385 -11.69 -51.04 33.49
N VAL A 386 -10.71 -50.20 33.12
CA VAL A 386 -9.28 -50.52 33.25
C VAL A 386 -8.89 -50.67 34.71
N GLY A 387 -9.38 -49.79 35.59
CA GLY A 387 -9.19 -49.91 37.04
C GLY A 387 -9.74 -51.23 37.58
N ALA A 388 -10.94 -51.64 37.14
CA ALA A 388 -11.54 -52.89 37.57
C ALA A 388 -10.77 -54.13 37.09
N LEU A 389 -10.31 -54.13 35.84
CA LEU A 389 -9.47 -55.20 35.31
C LEU A 389 -8.12 -55.29 36.04
N ALA A 390 -7.51 -54.14 36.35
CA ALA A 390 -6.26 -54.07 37.11
C ALA A 390 -6.45 -54.59 38.54
N GLY A 391 -7.50 -54.17 39.24
CA GLY A 391 -7.82 -54.67 40.58
C GLY A 391 -8.08 -56.16 40.60
N LEU A 392 -8.83 -56.66 39.62
CA LEU A 392 -9.08 -58.09 39.44
C LEU A 392 -7.77 -58.86 39.24
N ALA A 393 -6.89 -58.37 38.35
CA ALA A 393 -5.61 -59.00 38.07
C ALA A 393 -4.71 -59.02 39.31
N ILE A 394 -4.58 -57.89 40.01
CA ILE A 394 -3.79 -57.79 41.26
C ILE A 394 -4.34 -58.75 42.30
N TYR A 395 -5.65 -58.76 42.52
CA TYR A 395 -6.28 -59.65 43.49
C TYR A 395 -6.10 -61.12 43.13
N THR A 396 -6.20 -61.47 41.84
CA THR A 396 -5.98 -62.84 41.35
C THR A 396 -4.55 -63.31 41.65
N VAL A 397 -3.56 -62.43 41.41
CA VAL A 397 -2.16 -62.72 41.72
C VAL A 397 -1.94 -62.82 43.23
N SER A 398 -2.50 -61.90 44.02
CA SER A 398 -2.40 -61.93 45.48
C SER A 398 -3.04 -63.19 46.08
N TRP A 399 -4.21 -63.58 45.59
CA TRP A 399 -4.91 -64.81 46.00
C TRP A 399 -4.10 -66.06 45.64
N ALA A 400 -3.55 -66.13 44.42
CA ALA A 400 -2.73 -67.26 43.98
C ALA A 400 -1.42 -67.40 44.77
N LEU A 401 -0.86 -66.29 45.28
CA LEU A 401 0.39 -66.29 46.04
C LEU A 401 0.20 -66.52 47.54
N TRP A 402 -0.93 -66.08 48.12
CA TRP A 402 -1.06 -65.97 49.59
C TRP A 402 -2.30 -66.64 50.19
N GLY A 403 -3.28 -67.11 49.39
CA GLY A 403 -4.45 -67.86 49.86
C GLY A 403 -5.63 -67.02 50.30
#